data_AF-A0A2L0CMN9-F1
#
_entry.id   AF-A0A2L0CMN9-F1
#
_cell.length_a   1.000
_cell.length_b   1.000
_cell.length_c   1.000
_cell.angle_alpha   90.00
_cell.angle_beta   90.00
_cell.angle_gamma   90.00
#
_symmetry.space_group_name_H-M   'P 1'
#
loop_
_entity.id
_entity.type
_entity.pdbx_description
1 polymer ?
#
loop_
_entity_poly.entity_id
_entity_poly.type
_entity_poly.pdbx_seq_one_letter_code
_entity_poly.pdbx_strand_id
1 'polypeptide(L)'
;GRLFVLIVKKINSAIYRPKERQRSSIGVLDIFGFENFKHNSFEQFCINFANENLQQFFVRHIFKLEQEEYNLEGINWQHIEFVDNQDALDLIAIKQLNIMALIDEESKFPKGTDQTMLAKIHKTHVNHRNYLKPKSDINTSFGLNHFAGVVFYDTRGFLEKNRDTFSADLLQLVTISTNKFLQQLFSDDIGMGAETRKRAPTLSTQFKKSLDSLMKTLSNCQPFFIRCIKPNEFKKPMMFDRGLCCRQLRYS
;
A
#
# COMPACT_ATOMS: atom_id res chain seq x y z
N GLY A 1 -17.63 -1.55 -0.95
CA GLY A 1 -16.83 -2.49 -0.13
C GLY A 1 -17.55 -3.80 0.17
N ARG A 2 -18.55 -3.79 1.08
CA ARG A 2 -19.13 -5.01 1.67
C ARG A 2 -19.63 -6.06 0.66
N LEU A 3 -20.33 -5.64 -0.39
CA LEU A 3 -20.85 -6.56 -1.42
C LEU A 3 -19.73 -7.33 -2.13
N PHE A 4 -18.65 -6.64 -2.48
CA PHE A 4 -17.48 -7.25 -3.11
C PHE A 4 -16.85 -8.31 -2.17
N VAL A 5 -16.67 -7.98 -0.88
CA VAL A 5 -16.16 -8.93 0.11
C VAL A 5 -17.06 -10.16 0.24
N LEU A 6 -18.39 -9.98 0.20
CA LEU A 6 -19.34 -11.11 0.24
C LEU A 6 -19.19 -12.01 -0.99
N ILE A 7 -19.05 -11.42 -2.18
CA ILE A 7 -18.82 -12.19 -3.42
C ILE A 7 -17.53 -13.00 -3.31
N VAL A 8 -16.43 -12.39 -2.87
CA VAL A 8 -15.15 -13.09 -2.65
C VAL A 8 -15.29 -14.20 -1.61
N LYS A 9 -15.98 -13.96 -0.49
CA LYS A 9 -16.25 -14.99 0.53
C LYS A 9 -17.05 -16.16 -0.06
N LYS A 10 -18.08 -15.89 -0.87
CA LYS A 10 -18.87 -16.95 -1.53
C LYS A 10 -18.02 -17.77 -2.50
N ILE A 11 -17.24 -17.11 -3.36
CA ILE A 11 -16.31 -17.78 -4.28
C ILE A 11 -15.35 -18.67 -3.48
N ASN A 12 -14.72 -18.13 -2.44
CA ASN A 12 -13.80 -18.88 -1.57
C ASN A 12 -14.48 -20.09 -0.93
N SER A 13 -15.71 -19.95 -0.42
CA SER A 13 -16.45 -21.07 0.18
C SER A 13 -16.79 -22.18 -0.83
N ALA A 14 -16.97 -21.83 -2.10
CA ALA A 14 -17.27 -22.79 -3.17
C ALA A 14 -16.02 -23.55 -3.65
N ILE A 15 -14.85 -22.88 -3.69
CA ILE A 15 -13.61 -23.47 -4.22
C ILE A 15 -12.71 -24.08 -3.13
N TYR A 16 -12.78 -23.56 -1.90
CA TYR A 16 -11.95 -24.03 -0.80
C TYR A 16 -12.52 -25.31 -0.19
N ARG A 17 -11.75 -26.39 -0.25
CA ARG A 17 -12.07 -27.65 0.42
C ARG A 17 -11.08 -27.88 1.56
N PRO A 18 -11.53 -27.87 2.84
CA PRO A 18 -10.68 -28.22 3.97
C PRO A 18 -10.10 -29.62 3.80
N LYS A 19 -8.84 -29.85 4.18
CA LYS A 19 -8.18 -31.16 4.04
C LYS A 19 -7.39 -31.57 5.27
N GLU A 20 -7.29 -32.88 5.43
CA GLU A 20 -6.57 -33.59 6.52
C GLU A 20 -5.05 -33.67 6.33
N ARG A 21 -4.49 -33.27 5.17
CA ARG A 21 -3.05 -33.31 4.86
C ARG A 21 -2.54 -32.01 4.24
N GLN A 22 -1.24 -31.72 4.44
CA GLN A 22 -0.55 -30.56 3.84
C GLN A 22 -0.56 -30.62 2.30
N ARG A 23 -0.66 -29.45 1.67
CA ARG A 23 -0.66 -29.26 0.21
C ARG A 23 0.36 -28.19 -0.17
N SER A 24 1.06 -28.40 -1.27
CA SER A 24 1.76 -27.32 -1.98
C SER A 24 0.76 -26.51 -2.79
N SER A 25 0.98 -25.20 -2.90
CA SER A 25 0.17 -24.29 -3.71
C SER A 25 1.08 -23.39 -4.55
N ILE A 26 0.54 -22.93 -5.68
CA ILE A 26 1.16 -21.87 -6.49
C ILE A 26 0.35 -20.61 -6.24
N GLY A 27 1.00 -19.57 -5.73
CA GLY A 27 0.41 -18.24 -5.55
C GLY A 27 0.62 -17.39 -6.79
N VAL A 28 -0.42 -16.67 -7.21
CA VAL A 28 -0.32 -15.63 -8.24
C VAL A 28 -0.73 -14.31 -7.61
N LEU A 29 0.16 -13.34 -7.64
CA LEU A 29 -0.08 -11.98 -7.15
C LEU A 29 -0.18 -11.04 -8.36
N ASP A 30 -1.36 -10.47 -8.55
CA ASP A 30 -1.61 -9.38 -9.48
C ASP A 30 -1.85 -8.11 -8.67
N ILE A 31 -0.97 -7.13 -8.83
CA ILE A 31 -0.99 -5.88 -8.07
C ILE A 31 -0.59 -4.71 -8.97
N PHE A 32 -1.13 -3.53 -8.67
CA PHE A 32 -0.76 -2.29 -9.32
C PHE A 32 0.75 -2.03 -9.20
N GLY A 33 1.38 -1.63 -10.30
CA GLY A 33 2.74 -1.11 -10.30
C GLY A 33 2.83 0.27 -9.67
N PHE A 34 4.06 0.79 -9.60
CA PHE A 34 4.33 2.13 -9.08
C PHE A 34 3.59 3.22 -9.88
N GLU A 35 2.92 4.14 -9.18
CA GLU A 35 2.11 5.20 -9.77
C GLU A 35 2.72 6.59 -9.54
N ASN A 36 2.83 7.39 -10.60
CA ASN A 36 3.20 8.80 -10.50
C ASN A 36 2.44 9.62 -11.54
N PHE A 37 1.30 10.18 -11.10
CA PHE A 37 0.43 11.03 -11.91
C PHE A 37 0.71 12.51 -11.66
N LYS A 38 0.01 13.38 -12.41
CA LYS A 38 0.01 14.83 -12.17
C LYS A 38 -0.54 15.20 -10.79
N HIS A 39 -1.48 14.41 -10.28
CA HIS A 39 -2.07 14.55 -8.96
C HIS A 39 -2.08 13.17 -8.29
N ASN A 40 -1.26 13.00 -7.26
CA ASN A 40 -1.23 11.77 -6.46
C ASN A 40 -1.90 12.05 -5.11
N SER A 41 -2.82 11.18 -4.71
CA SER A 41 -3.53 11.32 -3.44
C SER A 41 -3.20 10.14 -2.50
N PHE A 42 -4.02 9.93 -1.48
CA PHE A 42 -3.82 8.91 -0.45
C PHE A 42 -3.76 7.50 -1.04
N GLU A 43 -4.55 7.24 -2.08
CA GLU A 43 -4.58 5.96 -2.79
C GLU A 43 -3.22 5.65 -3.44
N GLN A 44 -2.65 6.61 -4.18
CA GLN A 44 -1.31 6.48 -4.77
C GLN A 44 -0.25 6.30 -3.69
N PHE A 45 -0.35 7.00 -2.56
CA PHE A 45 0.57 6.82 -1.44
C PHE A 45 0.55 5.38 -0.90
N CYS A 46 -0.64 4.79 -0.72
CA CYS A 46 -0.77 3.38 -0.34
C CYS A 46 -0.25 2.41 -1.42
N ILE A 47 -0.55 2.66 -2.69
CA ILE A 47 -0.06 1.83 -3.82
C ILE A 47 1.47 1.86 -3.89
N ASN A 48 2.07 3.04 -3.78
CA ASN A 48 3.52 3.20 -3.84
C ASN A 48 4.20 2.62 -2.61
N PHE A 49 3.58 2.68 -1.43
CA PHE A 49 4.08 1.96 -0.24
C PHE A 49 4.09 0.44 -0.43
N ALA A 50 3.05 -0.14 -1.05
CA ALA A 50 3.06 -1.56 -1.37
C ALA A 50 4.16 -1.91 -2.39
N ASN A 51 4.35 -1.09 -3.41
CA ASN A 51 5.43 -1.26 -4.38
C ASN A 51 6.81 -1.15 -3.72
N GLU A 52 7.00 -0.24 -2.75
CA GLU A 52 8.25 -0.12 -1.98
C GLU A 52 8.57 -1.41 -1.22
N ASN A 53 7.56 -2.05 -0.61
CA ASN A 53 7.73 -3.34 0.10
C ASN A 53 8.05 -4.48 -0.86
N LEU A 54 7.35 -4.54 -1.99
CA LEU A 54 7.61 -5.55 -3.03
C LEU A 54 9.00 -5.38 -3.65
N GLN A 55 9.44 -4.14 -3.83
CA GLN A 55 10.79 -3.85 -4.28
C GLN A 55 11.83 -4.31 -3.26
N GLN A 56 11.62 -4.03 -1.96
CA GLN A 56 12.54 -4.49 -0.92
C GLN A 56 12.61 -6.02 -0.86
N PHE A 57 11.47 -6.69 -1.04
CA PHE A 57 11.41 -8.14 -1.14
C PHE A 57 12.14 -8.68 -2.37
N PHE A 58 11.93 -8.06 -3.54
CA PHE A 58 12.63 -8.40 -4.78
C PHE A 58 14.15 -8.27 -4.63
N VAL A 59 14.62 -7.10 -4.15
CA VAL A 59 16.05 -6.82 -3.97
C VAL A 59 16.67 -7.81 -2.99
N ARG A 60 16.01 -8.09 -1.87
CA ARG A 60 16.48 -9.08 -0.90
C ARG A 60 16.53 -10.49 -1.48
N HIS A 61 15.51 -10.90 -2.23
CA HIS A 61 15.44 -12.27 -2.73
C HIS A 61 16.42 -12.52 -3.88
N ILE A 62 16.52 -11.59 -4.84
CA ILE A 62 17.42 -11.72 -5.98
C ILE A 62 18.86 -11.49 -5.56
N PHE A 63 19.19 -10.41 -4.84
CA PHE A 63 20.60 -10.10 -4.60
C PHE A 63 21.16 -10.70 -3.32
N LYS A 64 20.42 -10.62 -2.22
CA LYS A 64 20.99 -10.99 -0.91
C LYS A 64 21.06 -12.51 -0.73
N LEU A 65 19.98 -13.23 -1.06
CA LEU A 65 19.99 -14.69 -0.95
C LEU A 65 20.91 -15.34 -1.97
N GLU A 66 20.96 -14.85 -3.22
CA GLU A 66 21.89 -15.40 -4.22
C GLU A 66 23.35 -15.18 -3.80
N GLN A 67 23.70 -14.00 -3.26
CA GLN A 67 25.04 -13.76 -2.76
C GLN A 67 25.40 -14.65 -1.56
N GLU A 68 24.45 -14.89 -0.64
CA GLU A 68 24.64 -15.82 0.47
C GLU A 68 24.92 -17.25 -0.07
N GLU A 69 24.20 -17.70 -1.10
CA GLU A 69 24.41 -18.99 -1.74
C GLU A 69 25.77 -19.09 -2.45
N TYR A 70 26.15 -18.07 -3.24
CA TYR A 70 27.46 -18.04 -3.90
C TYR A 70 28.62 -18.08 -2.91
N ASN A 71 28.48 -17.40 -1.77
CA ASN A 71 29.47 -17.44 -0.69
C ASN A 71 29.57 -18.84 -0.07
N LEU A 72 28.42 -19.53 0.13
CA LEU A 72 28.39 -20.90 0.64
C LEU A 72 29.03 -21.90 -0.33
N GLU A 73 28.82 -21.72 -1.63
CA GLU A 73 29.40 -22.57 -2.67
C GLU A 73 30.86 -22.22 -3.02
N GLY A 74 31.41 -21.16 -2.43
CA GLY A 74 32.78 -20.70 -2.69
C GLY A 74 32.97 -20.14 -4.11
N ILE A 75 31.90 -19.65 -4.75
CA ILE A 75 31.94 -19.07 -6.08
C ILE A 75 32.45 -17.64 -6.00
N ASN A 76 33.49 -17.33 -6.78
CA ASN A 76 34.11 -16.01 -6.79
C ASN A 76 33.22 -15.01 -7.54
N TRP A 77 32.33 -14.34 -6.81
CA TRP A 77 31.33 -13.41 -7.34
C TRP A 77 31.71 -11.95 -7.09
N GLN A 78 31.48 -11.08 -8.07
CA GLN A 78 31.64 -9.64 -7.89
C GLN A 78 30.41 -9.08 -7.15
N HIS A 79 30.62 -8.45 -6.01
CA HIS A 79 29.55 -7.84 -5.23
C HIS A 79 28.77 -6.82 -6.09
N ILE A 80 27.47 -7.07 -6.26
CA ILE A 80 26.58 -6.14 -6.97
C ILE A 80 26.06 -5.13 -5.96
N GLU A 81 26.45 -3.87 -6.12
CA GLU A 81 25.84 -2.77 -5.38
C GLU A 81 24.39 -2.61 -5.82
N PHE A 82 23.47 -2.61 -4.86
CA PHE A 82 22.06 -2.35 -5.08
C PHE A 82 21.60 -1.17 -4.23
N VAL A 83 20.56 -0.48 -4.71
CA VAL A 83 19.93 0.61 -3.96
C VAL A 83 18.94 0.03 -2.97
N ASP A 84 19.33 -0.03 -1.70
CA ASP A 84 18.43 -0.43 -0.60
C ASP A 84 17.43 0.68 -0.32
N ASN A 85 16.14 0.34 -0.36
CA ASN A 85 15.04 1.26 -0.11
C ASN A 85 14.47 1.15 1.32
N GLN A 86 15.15 0.46 2.22
CA GLN A 86 14.76 0.33 3.63
C GLN A 86 14.53 1.67 4.32
N ASP A 87 15.37 2.68 4.06
CA ASP A 87 15.21 4.01 4.67
C ASP A 87 13.92 4.72 4.21
N ALA A 88 13.44 4.44 3.00
CA ALA A 88 12.14 4.94 2.54
C ALA A 88 10.99 4.21 3.26
N LEU A 89 11.06 2.89 3.40
CA LEU A 89 10.07 2.10 4.16
C LEU A 89 10.01 2.53 5.63
N ASP A 90 11.16 2.82 6.23
CA ASP A 90 11.30 3.32 7.59
C ASP A 90 10.59 4.65 7.78
N LEU A 91 10.80 5.59 6.87
CA LEU A 91 10.12 6.88 6.85
C LEU A 91 8.60 6.73 6.67
N ILE A 92 8.17 5.82 5.78
CA ILE A 92 6.76 5.70 5.40
C ILE A 92 5.94 5.00 6.49
N ALA A 93 6.41 3.86 7.01
CA ALA A 93 5.56 3.00 7.85
C ALA A 93 6.25 2.19 8.97
N ILE A 94 7.59 2.08 9.02
CA ILE A 94 8.26 1.17 9.97
C ILE A 94 8.77 1.88 11.22
N LYS A 95 9.58 2.95 11.10
CA LYS A 95 10.19 3.62 12.27
C LYS A 95 9.15 4.43 13.05
N GLN A 96 9.46 4.79 14.29
CA GLN A 96 8.58 5.64 15.10
C GLN A 96 8.36 6.99 14.42
N LEU A 97 7.17 7.57 14.64
CA LEU A 97 6.75 8.83 14.03
C LEU A 97 6.84 8.83 12.49
N ASN A 98 6.70 7.66 11.86
CA ASN A 98 6.61 7.54 10.40
C ASN A 98 5.36 8.24 9.84
N ILE A 99 5.34 8.47 8.53
CA ILE A 99 4.26 9.21 7.86
C ILE A 99 2.90 8.55 8.07
N MET A 100 2.77 7.23 7.92
CA MET A 100 1.49 6.53 8.16
C MET A 100 1.00 6.70 9.60
N ALA A 101 1.90 6.62 10.58
CA ALA A 101 1.56 6.80 11.99
C ALA A 101 1.07 8.23 12.27
N LEU A 102 1.69 9.25 11.67
CA LEU A 102 1.25 10.64 11.80
C LEU A 102 -0.11 10.87 11.14
N ILE A 103 -0.36 10.28 9.96
CA ILE A 103 -1.67 10.30 9.30
C ILE A 103 -2.73 9.65 10.20
N ASP A 104 -2.41 8.50 10.82
CA ASP A 104 -3.33 7.77 11.69
C ASP A 104 -3.68 8.49 12.98
N GLU A 105 -2.69 9.14 13.58
CA GLU A 105 -2.88 9.95 14.78
C GLU A 105 -3.82 11.13 14.48
N GLU A 106 -3.55 11.88 13.41
CA GLU A 106 -4.37 13.04 13.01
C GLU A 106 -5.76 12.63 12.51
N SER A 107 -5.90 11.44 11.93
CA SER A 107 -7.20 10.89 11.53
C SER A 107 -8.11 10.65 12.73
N LYS A 108 -7.53 10.28 13.88
CA LYS A 108 -8.25 10.01 15.14
C LYS A 108 -8.40 11.26 16.00
N PHE A 109 -7.62 12.31 15.74
CA PHE A 109 -7.68 13.54 16.51
C PHE A 109 -8.97 14.33 16.18
N PRO A 110 -9.80 14.70 17.18
CA PRO A 110 -11.10 15.34 16.92
C PRO A 110 -11.04 16.65 16.13
N LYS A 111 -9.91 17.37 16.21
CA LYS A 111 -9.66 18.63 15.48
C LYS A 111 -8.57 18.48 14.41
N GLY A 112 -8.23 17.25 14.03
CA GLY A 112 -7.22 16.97 13.01
C GLY A 112 -7.71 17.36 11.63
N THR A 113 -6.93 18.18 10.93
CA THR A 113 -7.17 18.58 9.55
C THR A 113 -5.99 18.18 8.66
N ASP A 114 -6.20 18.15 7.35
CA ASP A 114 -5.11 17.85 6.41
C ASP A 114 -3.94 18.84 6.57
N GLN A 115 -4.20 20.08 6.98
CA GLN A 115 -3.18 21.10 7.26
C GLN A 115 -2.40 20.81 8.54
N THR A 116 -3.07 20.42 9.65
CA THR A 116 -2.35 20.08 10.90
C THR A 116 -1.50 18.84 10.69
N MET A 117 -2.03 17.86 9.98
CA MET A 117 -1.30 16.66 9.56
C MET A 117 -0.06 17.01 8.73
N LEU A 118 -0.22 17.81 7.67
CA LEU A 118 0.90 18.18 6.82
C LEU A 118 1.98 18.98 7.59
N ALA A 119 1.56 19.93 8.43
CA ALA A 119 2.48 20.70 9.26
C ALA A 119 3.30 19.80 10.20
N LYS A 120 2.67 18.77 10.77
CA LYS A 120 3.34 17.78 11.62
C LYS A 120 4.34 16.94 10.84
N ILE A 121 3.95 16.43 9.66
CA ILE A 121 4.85 15.67 8.78
C ILE A 121 6.06 16.51 8.37
N HIS A 122 5.85 17.76 7.94
CA HIS A 122 6.94 18.69 7.61
C HIS A 122 7.88 18.90 8.80
N LYS A 123 7.34 19.18 9.99
CA LYS A 123 8.15 19.42 11.19
C LYS A 123 8.98 18.20 11.57
N THR A 124 8.42 17.00 11.48
CA THR A 124 9.09 15.76 11.89
C THR A 124 10.16 15.32 10.90
N HIS A 125 9.94 15.49 9.58
CA HIS A 125 10.77 14.85 8.55
C HIS A 125 11.55 15.80 7.63
N VAL A 126 11.54 17.11 7.86
CA VAL A 126 12.24 18.09 6.99
C VAL A 126 13.72 17.76 6.71
N ASN A 127 14.41 17.14 7.68
CA ASN A 127 15.83 16.78 7.55
C ASN A 127 16.06 15.36 7.01
N HIS A 128 15.02 14.59 6.72
CA HIS A 128 15.16 13.22 6.25
C HIS A 128 15.48 13.19 4.75
N ARG A 129 16.52 12.45 4.34
CA ARG A 129 17.01 12.42 2.95
C ARG A 129 15.96 12.02 1.91
N ASN A 130 15.02 11.15 2.28
CA ASN A 130 13.93 10.69 1.41
C ASN A 130 12.67 11.57 1.48
N TYR A 131 12.68 12.63 2.29
CA TYR A 131 11.54 13.54 2.45
C TYR A 131 11.80 14.86 1.75
N LEU A 132 10.79 15.37 1.04
CA LEU A 132 10.88 16.61 0.29
C LEU A 132 9.74 17.54 0.70
N LYS A 133 10.09 18.67 1.30
CA LYS A 133 9.14 19.77 1.55
C LYS A 133 9.05 20.66 0.30
N PRO A 134 7.85 20.93 -0.26
CA PRO A 134 7.69 21.92 -1.32
C PRO A 134 8.22 23.30 -0.92
N LYS A 135 8.75 24.06 -1.88
CA LYS A 135 9.32 25.40 -1.61
C LYS A 135 8.30 26.45 -1.16
N SER A 136 7.04 26.30 -1.55
CA SER A 136 5.96 27.22 -1.19
C SER A 136 5.08 26.61 -0.11
N ASP A 137 4.86 27.34 0.99
CA ASP A 137 3.97 26.91 2.08
C ASP A 137 2.49 26.92 1.68
N ILE A 138 2.13 27.53 0.54
CA ILE A 138 0.77 27.46 -0.03
C ILE A 138 0.50 26.06 -0.60
N ASN A 139 1.55 25.31 -0.93
CA ASN A 139 1.42 23.99 -1.51
C ASN A 139 1.08 22.97 -0.42
N THR A 140 -0.14 22.45 -0.45
CA THR A 140 -0.64 21.42 0.47
C THR A 140 -0.20 20.02 0.03
N SER A 141 1.11 19.80 -0.12
CA SER A 141 1.67 18.50 -0.48
C SER A 141 2.95 18.18 0.27
N PHE A 142 3.29 16.90 0.31
CA PHE A 142 4.62 16.44 0.69
C PHE A 142 5.19 15.56 -0.41
N GLY A 143 6.52 15.60 -0.57
CA GLY A 143 7.24 14.78 -1.53
C GLY A 143 8.01 13.66 -0.86
N LEU A 144 8.12 12.53 -1.55
CA LEU A 144 8.94 11.41 -1.16
C LEU A 144 9.86 10.99 -2.30
N ASN A 145 11.10 10.67 -1.96
CA ASN A 145 12.04 10.04 -2.87
C ASN A 145 11.95 8.52 -2.72
N HIS A 146 11.15 7.89 -3.60
CA HIS A 146 10.96 6.45 -3.69
C HIS A 146 12.07 5.78 -4.52
N PHE A 147 12.15 4.45 -4.49
CA PHE A 147 13.03 3.71 -5.41
C PHE A 147 12.77 4.05 -6.89
N ALA A 148 11.51 4.35 -7.21
CA ALA A 148 11.07 4.70 -8.56
C ALA A 148 11.11 6.22 -8.86
N GLY A 149 11.76 7.00 -8.00
CA GLY A 149 11.91 8.44 -8.15
C GLY A 149 10.95 9.26 -7.28
N VAL A 150 10.96 10.57 -7.53
CA VAL A 150 10.26 11.55 -6.69
C VAL A 150 8.78 11.60 -7.03
N VAL A 151 7.95 11.50 -5.99
CA VAL A 151 6.48 11.65 -6.07
C VAL A 151 6.01 12.66 -5.04
N PHE A 152 5.16 13.59 -5.47
CA PHE A 152 4.47 14.53 -4.58
C PHE A 152 3.03 14.09 -4.39
N TYR A 153 2.60 14.05 -3.13
CA TYR A 153 1.26 13.68 -2.70
C TYR A 153 0.50 14.88 -2.17
N ASP A 154 -0.65 15.16 -2.76
CA ASP A 154 -1.55 16.23 -2.37
C ASP A 154 -2.38 15.81 -1.16
N THR A 155 -2.27 16.55 -0.06
CA THR A 155 -2.90 16.16 1.21
C THR A 155 -4.40 16.46 1.29
N ARG A 156 -5.00 17.11 0.29
CA ARG A 156 -6.44 17.42 0.31
C ARG A 156 -7.28 16.14 0.38
N GLY A 157 -8.08 16.02 1.44
CA GLY A 157 -8.93 14.86 1.70
C GLY A 157 -8.20 13.62 2.20
N PHE A 158 -6.92 13.72 2.58
CA PHE A 158 -6.15 12.56 3.07
C PHE A 158 -6.78 11.95 4.33
N LEU A 159 -7.11 12.79 5.33
CA LEU A 159 -7.65 12.28 6.58
C LEU A 159 -9.04 11.67 6.40
N GLU A 160 -9.89 12.27 5.56
CA GLU A 160 -11.21 11.72 5.24
C GLU A 160 -11.09 10.33 4.62
N LYS A 161 -10.23 10.19 3.60
CA LYS A 161 -9.96 8.91 2.94
C LYS A 161 -9.39 7.86 3.89
N ASN A 162 -8.52 8.27 4.82
CA ASN A 162 -7.91 7.35 5.78
C ASN A 162 -8.86 6.93 6.92
N ARG A 163 -9.85 7.75 7.28
CA ARG A 163 -10.81 7.41 8.36
C ARG A 163 -11.66 6.18 8.02
N ASP A 164 -11.94 5.91 6.74
CA ASP A 164 -12.68 4.73 6.25
C ASP A 164 -13.99 4.47 7.04
N THR A 165 -14.65 5.54 7.48
CA THR A 165 -15.85 5.43 8.33
C THR A 165 -17.11 5.37 7.48
N PHE A 166 -17.94 4.36 7.74
CA PHE A 166 -19.32 4.34 7.24
C PHE A 166 -20.21 5.20 8.13
N SER A 167 -21.05 6.04 7.52
CA SER A 167 -21.95 6.95 8.27
C SER A 167 -22.90 6.17 9.18
N ALA A 168 -23.00 6.63 10.44
CA ALA A 168 -23.88 6.02 11.44
C ALA A 168 -25.36 6.14 11.04
N ASP A 169 -25.75 7.26 10.43
CA ASP A 169 -27.12 7.50 9.97
C ASP A 169 -27.47 6.55 8.83
N LEU A 170 -26.55 6.35 7.88
CA LEU A 170 -26.73 5.38 6.80
C LEU A 170 -26.81 3.94 7.35
N LEU A 171 -26.05 3.62 8.39
CA LEU A 171 -26.12 2.31 9.04
C LEU A 171 -27.47 2.10 9.75
N GLN A 172 -28.03 3.15 10.37
CA GLN A 172 -29.36 3.09 10.96
C GLN A 172 -30.42 2.84 9.88
N LEU A 173 -30.34 3.53 8.73
CA LEU A 173 -31.22 3.29 7.59
C LEU A 173 -31.13 1.85 7.07
N VAL A 174 -29.92 1.29 7.00
CA VAL A 174 -29.71 -0.12 6.63
C VAL A 174 -30.37 -1.06 7.65
N THR A 175 -30.25 -0.76 8.95
CA THR A 175 -30.84 -1.57 10.02
C THR A 175 -32.36 -1.62 9.93
N ILE A 176 -33.03 -0.48 9.67
CA ILE A 176 -34.51 -0.42 9.57
C ILE A 176 -35.05 -0.81 8.19
N SER A 177 -34.17 -1.11 7.23
CA SER A 177 -34.57 -1.52 5.89
C SER A 177 -35.36 -2.83 5.91
N THR A 178 -36.37 -2.95 5.05
CA THR A 178 -37.09 -4.22 4.83
C THR A 178 -36.28 -5.24 4.02
N ASN A 179 -35.16 -4.82 3.43
CA ASN A 179 -34.29 -5.68 2.64
C ASN A 179 -33.35 -6.51 3.52
N LYS A 180 -33.69 -7.79 3.74
CA LYS A 180 -32.90 -8.72 4.55
C LYS A 180 -31.47 -8.92 4.02
N PHE A 181 -31.26 -8.90 2.71
CA PHE A 181 -29.93 -9.04 2.12
C PHE A 181 -29.05 -7.84 2.48
N LEU A 182 -29.61 -6.63 2.45
CA LEU A 182 -28.90 -5.42 2.84
C LEU A 182 -28.55 -5.44 4.33
N GLN A 183 -29.47 -5.86 5.20
CA GLN A 183 -29.20 -6.04 6.64
C GLN A 183 -28.08 -7.06 6.87
N GLN A 184 -28.12 -8.21 6.19
CA GLN A 184 -27.09 -9.24 6.29
C GLN A 184 -25.72 -8.74 5.82
N LEU A 185 -25.69 -7.88 4.80
CA LEU A 185 -24.45 -7.35 4.25
C LEU A 185 -23.66 -6.49 5.26
N PHE A 186 -24.37 -5.87 6.20
CA PHE A 186 -23.83 -4.99 7.23
C PHE A 186 -23.93 -5.60 8.64
N SER A 187 -24.16 -6.91 8.78
CA SER A 187 -24.36 -7.56 10.09
C SER A 187 -23.24 -7.28 11.09
N ASP A 188 -21.99 -7.31 10.61
CA ASP A 188 -20.80 -7.04 11.43
C ASP A 188 -20.77 -5.58 11.91
N ASP A 189 -21.19 -4.65 11.05
CA ASP A 189 -21.26 -3.21 11.35
C ASP A 189 -22.39 -2.88 12.34
N ILE A 190 -23.55 -3.52 12.17
CA ILE A 190 -24.72 -3.35 13.04
C ILE A 190 -24.42 -3.89 14.45
N GLY A 191 -23.67 -5.00 14.55
CA GLY A 191 -23.23 -5.56 15.82
C GLY A 191 -22.17 -4.72 16.55
N MET A 192 -21.53 -3.76 15.87
CA MET A 192 -20.54 -2.88 16.49
C MET A 192 -21.19 -1.69 17.20
N GLY A 193 -21.03 -1.63 18.52
CA GLY A 193 -21.40 -0.48 19.34
C GLY A 193 -20.77 0.83 18.85
N ALA A 194 -21.41 1.96 19.16
CA ALA A 194 -20.97 3.28 18.70
C ALA A 194 -19.54 3.65 19.18
N GLU A 195 -19.17 3.24 20.40
CA GLU A 195 -17.83 3.45 20.95
C GLU A 195 -16.76 2.59 20.26
N THR A 196 -17.12 1.37 19.86
CA THR A 196 -16.23 0.47 19.12
C THR A 196 -15.96 1.00 17.70
N ARG A 197 -16.97 1.64 17.08
CA ARG A 197 -16.84 2.28 15.76
C ARG A 197 -15.89 3.48 15.77
N LYS A 198 -15.87 4.29 16.84
CA LYS A 198 -14.90 5.39 17.00
C LYS A 198 -13.45 4.92 17.10
N ARG A 199 -13.24 3.66 17.51
CA ARG A 199 -11.91 3.03 17.63
C ARG A 199 -11.59 2.11 16.45
N ALA A 200 -12.39 2.16 15.38
CA ALA A 200 -12.13 1.39 14.19
C ALA A 200 -10.73 1.69 13.63
N PRO A 201 -10.01 0.67 13.13
CA PRO A 201 -8.72 0.88 12.50
C PRO A 201 -8.89 1.72 11.23
N THR A 202 -7.98 2.67 11.01
CA THR A 202 -7.90 3.47 9.79
C THR A 202 -7.58 2.61 8.57
N LEU A 203 -7.82 3.15 7.37
CA LEU A 203 -7.54 2.47 6.11
C LEU A 203 -6.07 2.10 5.99
N SER A 204 -5.15 3.01 6.30
CA SER A 204 -3.70 2.74 6.30
C SER A 204 -3.33 1.63 7.28
N THR A 205 -3.91 1.59 8.49
CA THR A 205 -3.66 0.54 9.48
C THR A 205 -4.14 -0.82 8.96
N GLN A 206 -5.34 -0.87 8.37
CA GLN A 206 -5.88 -2.10 7.76
C GLN A 206 -5.04 -2.55 6.56
N PHE A 207 -4.64 -1.60 5.71
CA PHE A 207 -3.82 -1.82 4.53
C PHE A 207 -2.44 -2.36 4.90
N LYS A 208 -1.75 -1.70 5.86
CA LYS A 208 -0.45 -2.14 6.37
C LYS A 208 -0.52 -3.57 6.91
N LYS A 209 -1.53 -3.89 7.75
CA LYS A 209 -1.71 -5.26 8.25
C LYS A 209 -1.90 -6.29 7.14
N SER A 210 -2.67 -5.94 6.11
CA SER A 210 -2.91 -6.81 4.96
C SER A 210 -1.64 -7.02 4.14
N LEU A 211 -0.88 -5.95 3.91
CA LEU A 211 0.40 -5.99 3.23
C LEU A 211 1.44 -6.81 4.02
N ASP A 212 1.56 -6.61 5.33
CA ASP A 212 2.46 -7.39 6.18
C ASP A 212 2.13 -8.89 6.11
N SER A 213 0.85 -9.25 6.09
CA SER A 213 0.40 -10.64 5.92
C SER A 213 0.76 -11.20 4.55
N LEU A 214 0.62 -10.38 3.49
CA LEU A 214 1.02 -10.75 2.14
C LEU A 214 2.53 -10.98 2.07
N MET A 215 3.35 -10.05 2.57
CA MET A 215 4.81 -10.16 2.55
C MET A 215 5.31 -11.39 3.30
N LYS A 216 4.70 -11.72 4.46
CA LYS A 216 4.98 -12.98 5.19
C LYS A 216 4.63 -14.24 4.40
N THR A 217 3.56 -14.18 3.60
CA THR A 217 3.18 -15.31 2.75
C THR A 217 4.20 -15.48 1.63
N LEU A 218 4.58 -14.38 0.96
CA LEU A 218 5.58 -14.39 -0.11
C LEU A 218 6.96 -14.85 0.37
N SER A 219 7.37 -14.47 1.58
CA SER A 219 8.67 -14.87 2.14
C SER A 219 8.82 -16.36 2.41
N ASN A 220 7.71 -17.10 2.48
CA ASN A 220 7.70 -18.55 2.68
C ASN A 220 7.58 -19.33 1.34
N CYS A 221 7.59 -18.62 0.21
CA CYS A 221 7.46 -19.20 -1.12
C CYS A 221 8.72 -18.96 -1.93
N GLN A 222 8.88 -19.72 -3.02
CA GLN A 222 9.85 -19.42 -4.07
C GLN A 222 9.20 -18.46 -5.08
N PRO A 223 9.62 -17.18 -5.13
CA PRO A 223 9.00 -16.18 -5.97
C PRO A 223 9.49 -16.25 -7.42
N PHE A 224 8.60 -15.90 -8.34
CA PHE A 224 8.91 -15.64 -9.75
C PHE A 224 8.33 -14.27 -10.10
N PHE A 225 9.12 -13.42 -10.75
CA PHE A 225 8.75 -12.04 -11.03
C PHE A 225 8.47 -11.85 -12.53
N ILE A 226 7.30 -11.29 -12.84
CA ILE A 226 6.91 -10.92 -14.21
C ILE A 226 6.70 -9.40 -14.22
N ARG A 227 7.52 -8.68 -15.00
CA ARG A 227 7.42 -7.23 -15.17
C ARG A 227 6.72 -6.91 -16.50
N CYS A 228 5.52 -6.34 -16.40
CA CYS A 228 4.74 -5.92 -17.56
C CYS A 228 5.10 -4.48 -17.94
N ILE A 229 5.50 -4.24 -19.19
CA ILE A 229 5.85 -2.91 -19.70
C ILE A 229 4.72 -2.35 -20.55
N LYS A 230 4.25 -1.15 -20.21
CA LYS A 230 3.28 -0.39 -21.01
C LYS A 230 4.00 0.36 -22.14
N PRO A 231 3.74 0.04 -23.41
CA PRO A 231 4.50 0.61 -24.52
C PRO A 231 4.08 2.04 -24.89
N ASN A 232 2.84 2.45 -24.59
CA ASN A 232 2.31 3.80 -24.83
C ASN A 232 1.05 4.08 -23.99
N GLU A 233 0.73 5.37 -23.81
CA GLU A 233 -0.48 5.83 -23.11
C GLU A 233 -1.77 5.73 -23.94
N PHE A 234 -1.66 5.63 -25.26
CA PHE A 234 -2.78 5.64 -26.19
C PHE A 234 -3.48 4.29 -26.36
N LYS A 235 -2.99 3.25 -25.66
CA LYS A 235 -3.50 1.87 -25.74
C LYS A 235 -3.50 1.33 -27.18
N LYS A 236 -2.53 1.75 -28.01
CA LYS A 236 -2.42 1.33 -29.41
C LYS A 236 -1.36 0.23 -29.59
N PRO A 237 -1.63 -0.80 -30.41
CA PRO A 237 -0.59 -1.75 -30.80
C PRO A 237 0.48 -1.05 -31.67
N MET A 238 1.69 -1.62 -31.71
CA MET A 238 2.82 -1.16 -32.55
C MET A 238 3.27 0.30 -32.34
N MET A 239 2.86 0.93 -31.23
CA MET A 239 3.31 2.27 -30.85
C MET A 239 4.21 2.18 -29.62
N PHE A 240 5.41 2.77 -29.71
CA PHE A 240 6.44 2.68 -28.68
C PHE A 240 6.89 4.08 -28.24
N ASP A 241 6.59 4.42 -26.98
CA ASP A 241 7.14 5.59 -26.32
C ASP A 241 8.43 5.19 -25.58
N ARG A 242 9.57 5.55 -26.17
CA ARG A 242 10.89 5.25 -25.61
C ARG A 242 11.06 5.86 -24.21
N GLY A 243 10.59 7.09 -23.99
CA GLY A 243 10.73 7.77 -22.71
C GLY A 243 9.94 7.05 -21.62
N LEU A 244 8.70 6.65 -21.92
CA LEU A 244 7.85 5.88 -21.01
C LEU A 244 8.43 4.50 -20.70
N CYS A 245 8.89 3.76 -21.70
CA CYS A 245 9.47 2.44 -21.50
C CYS A 245 10.79 2.52 -20.72
N CYS A 246 11.68 3.47 -21.04
CA CYS A 246 12.91 3.66 -20.28
C CYS A 246 12.66 4.03 -18.81
N ARG A 247 11.61 4.80 -18.50
CA ARG A 247 11.23 5.06 -17.10
C ARG A 247 10.82 3.76 -16.39
N GLN A 248 9.94 2.96 -17.00
CA GLN A 248 9.52 1.68 -16.42
C GLN A 248 10.69 0.74 -16.19
N LEU A 249 11.63 0.64 -17.14
CA LEU A 249 12.82 -0.21 -17.02
C LEU A 249 13.78 0.22 -15.89
N ARG A 250 13.80 1.51 -15.52
CA ARG A 250 14.63 2.00 -14.41
C ARG A 250 14.03 1.69 -13.04
N TYR A 251 12.73 1.37 -12.99
CA TYR A 251 11.98 1.09 -11.76
C TYR A 251 11.45 -0.36 -11.74
N SER A 252 11.89 -1.21 -12.67
CA SER A 252 11.51 -2.63 -12.78
C SER A 252 12.61 -3.54 -12.26
#